data_AF-A0AB94IA48-F1
#
_entry.id   AF-A0AB94IA48-F1
#
_cell.length_a   1.000
_cell.length_b   1.000
_cell.length_c   1.000
_cell.angle_alpha   90.00
_cell.angle_beta   90.00
_cell.angle_gamma   90.00
#
_symmetry.space_group_name_H-M   'P 1'
#
loop_
_entity.id
_entity.type
_entity.pdbx_description
1 polymer ?
#
loop_
_entity_poly.entity_id
_entity_poly.type
_entity_poly.pdbx_seq_one_letter_code
_entity_poly.pdbx_strand_id
1 'polypeptide(L)'
;MNNQQTQLIKKLKAQGIVPNNIYFQHDFSLFFEDEDSYPKEDLFFSLIGLENNRRMYSMAIQDISQIKLNDNYQYNEVWQRKRNIIEILYPTDSFQSLEDGVYFYTLNENKQLHQHASFDDVFELPCYLRVEKKHGIVISIQKRPLSEINHYTYDYWPNNKLKQLKTELYDNEHNVVYSAVVSFDKIKGKMLKVIRKNIKTGNYVIGTYIRKNGIYAIDEYFDKQGIKTNHVTRYENSLSRVKNEVLNKQGKVIKTKSHEPELFDFEKDLDEPYPYNKLMMNVEKSNTLFKAEMFKQGLGDSPKYDKEATDRVNYLGIQPHQVYYHKLPFPAFMVERYKNFPHQAPLTLIEAENQSPRDKYSDLIQVEIGENHQYKKIIKTKWQQSAISLPLAPFKGLENGVYFYTMNDKKQLTPLANVEQAVSLPAYIRVEKVMGKVVSILQKTRVQWLTNEFDYKKSAPIRSKLTVIESHLVPNLVIETEFEKGSYLPLKQVVKNAQGITIRTFIMTKKRDLIAILERFNDQGIKTNHIELFEDGQGGYLKNQHLDSNGNILLTTDEFEDKNNPQLYDNLPFNPDGFETILFEHVD
;
A
#
# COMPACT_ATOMS: atom_id res chain seq x y z
N MET A 1 32.48 -22.51 -25.47
CA MET A 1 31.04 -22.27 -25.52
C MET A 1 30.33 -23.55 -25.08
N ASN A 2 29.42 -23.48 -24.11
CA ASN A 2 28.70 -24.66 -23.64
C ASN A 2 27.48 -24.95 -24.56
N ASN A 3 26.85 -26.13 -24.39
CA ASN A 3 25.74 -26.56 -25.25
C ASN A 3 24.52 -25.62 -25.14
N GLN A 4 24.26 -25.09 -23.94
CA GLN A 4 23.16 -24.15 -23.68
C GLN A 4 23.33 -22.83 -24.44
N GLN A 5 24.53 -22.23 -24.41
CA GLN A 5 24.85 -21.02 -25.18
C GLN A 5 24.63 -21.23 -26.69
N THR A 6 25.03 -22.41 -27.20
CA THR A 6 24.83 -22.74 -28.61
C THR A 6 23.35 -22.84 -28.98
N GLN A 7 22.52 -23.37 -28.08
CA GLN A 7 21.06 -23.43 -28.27
C GLN A 7 20.43 -22.03 -28.25
N LEU A 8 20.84 -21.15 -27.33
CA LEU A 8 20.35 -19.76 -27.28
C LEU A 8 20.69 -18.99 -28.56
N ILE A 9 21.92 -19.12 -29.06
CA ILE A 9 22.32 -18.48 -30.33
C ILE A 9 21.48 -19.00 -31.50
N LYS A 10 21.22 -20.32 -31.57
CA LYS A 10 20.36 -20.89 -32.61
C LYS A 10 18.93 -20.34 -32.53
N LYS A 11 18.40 -20.18 -31.31
CA LYS A 11 17.08 -19.57 -31.07
C LYS A 11 17.02 -18.13 -31.58
N LEU A 12 18.01 -17.29 -31.22
CA LEU A 12 18.09 -15.90 -31.67
C LEU A 12 18.19 -15.79 -33.21
N LYS A 13 19.00 -16.65 -33.83
CA LYS A 13 19.08 -16.72 -35.30
C LYS A 13 17.76 -17.14 -35.94
N ALA A 14 17.07 -18.12 -35.37
CA ALA A 14 15.76 -18.56 -35.86
C ALA A 14 14.69 -17.47 -35.71
N GLN A 15 14.82 -16.62 -34.69
CA GLN A 15 13.97 -15.44 -34.52
C GLN A 15 14.29 -14.32 -35.54
N GLY A 16 15.43 -14.38 -36.24
CA GLY A 16 15.87 -13.32 -37.17
C GLY A 16 16.65 -12.19 -36.49
N ILE A 17 17.19 -12.44 -35.30
CA ILE A 17 18.06 -11.48 -34.60
C ILE A 17 19.42 -11.41 -35.29
N VAL A 18 19.88 -10.19 -35.51
CA VAL A 18 21.16 -9.87 -36.15
C VAL A 18 22.00 -9.05 -35.16
N PRO A 19 23.27 -9.40 -34.94
CA PRO A 19 24.18 -8.63 -34.10
C PRO A 19 24.24 -7.15 -34.46
N ASN A 20 24.56 -6.32 -33.45
CA ASN A 20 24.75 -4.88 -33.54
C ASN A 20 23.51 -4.05 -33.92
N ASN A 21 22.34 -4.69 -34.03
CA ASN A 21 21.04 -4.00 -34.11
C ASN A 21 20.43 -3.78 -32.72
N ILE A 22 19.48 -2.85 -32.64
CA ILE A 22 18.71 -2.56 -31.44
C ILE A 22 17.47 -3.45 -31.40
N TYR A 23 17.25 -4.06 -30.25
CA TYR A 23 16.06 -4.83 -29.91
C TYR A 23 15.56 -4.42 -28.53
N PHE A 24 14.43 -4.97 -28.10
CA PHE A 24 13.84 -4.65 -26.82
C PHE A 24 13.48 -5.91 -26.02
N GLN A 25 13.47 -5.81 -24.69
CA GLN A 25 12.95 -6.85 -23.82
C GLN A 25 12.33 -6.28 -22.55
N HIS A 26 11.53 -7.09 -21.88
CA HIS A 26 11.01 -6.83 -20.54
C HIS A 26 11.98 -7.31 -19.45
N ASP A 27 11.95 -6.62 -18.32
CA ASP A 27 12.48 -7.13 -17.04
C ASP A 27 13.95 -7.57 -17.12
N PHE A 28 14.80 -6.82 -17.83
CA PHE A 28 16.23 -7.11 -17.89
C PHE A 28 16.83 -7.10 -16.49
N SER A 29 17.60 -8.14 -16.18
CA SER A 29 18.30 -8.26 -14.91
C SER A 29 19.80 -8.15 -15.13
N LEU A 30 20.44 -7.21 -14.42
CA LEU A 30 21.90 -7.07 -14.39
C LEU A 30 22.55 -8.39 -13.98
N PHE A 31 23.55 -8.82 -14.75
CA PHE A 31 24.29 -10.05 -14.49
C PHE A 31 25.80 -9.81 -14.37
N PHE A 32 26.46 -10.70 -13.63
CA PHE A 32 27.92 -10.75 -13.45
C PHE A 32 28.53 -12.08 -13.89
N GLU A 33 27.70 -13.04 -14.32
CA GLU A 33 28.12 -14.38 -14.70
C GLU A 33 28.01 -14.58 -16.22
N ASP A 34 28.96 -15.33 -16.80
CA ASP A 34 29.05 -15.54 -18.25
C ASP A 34 27.83 -16.28 -18.83
N GLU A 35 27.14 -17.08 -18.02
CA GLU A 35 25.99 -17.89 -18.43
C GLU A 35 24.75 -17.05 -18.74
N ASP A 36 24.65 -15.87 -18.11
CA ASP A 36 23.55 -14.92 -18.28
C ASP A 36 23.84 -13.86 -19.35
N SER A 37 25.00 -13.96 -20.03
CA SER A 37 25.42 -13.03 -21.07
C SER A 37 24.61 -13.08 -22.36
N TYR A 38 23.61 -13.96 -22.45
CA TYR A 38 22.80 -14.18 -23.65
C TYR A 38 21.31 -14.01 -23.31
N PRO A 39 20.50 -13.39 -24.19
CA PRO A 39 19.06 -13.37 -24.02
C PRO A 39 18.49 -14.79 -23.96
N LYS A 40 17.74 -15.07 -22.89
CA LYS A 40 16.99 -16.32 -22.73
C LYS A 40 15.60 -16.21 -23.35
N GLU A 41 14.98 -15.04 -23.19
CA GLU A 41 13.68 -14.68 -23.74
C GLU A 41 13.78 -14.17 -25.18
N ASP A 42 12.64 -14.15 -25.87
CA ASP A 42 12.52 -13.60 -27.21
C ASP A 42 12.66 -12.08 -27.18
N LEU A 43 13.42 -11.54 -28.14
CA LEU A 43 13.60 -10.10 -28.28
C LEU A 43 12.54 -9.46 -29.17
N PHE A 44 12.13 -8.24 -28.85
CA PHE A 44 11.15 -7.50 -29.63
C PHE A 44 11.85 -6.57 -30.63
N PHE A 45 11.33 -6.49 -31.86
CA PHE A 45 11.87 -5.63 -32.92
C PHE A 45 11.43 -4.16 -32.80
N SER A 46 10.43 -3.88 -31.98
CA SER A 46 9.90 -2.54 -31.75
C SER A 46 9.31 -2.44 -30.34
N LEU A 47 9.01 -1.21 -29.91
CA LEU A 47 8.32 -0.94 -28.66
C LEU A 47 6.83 -1.31 -28.69
N ILE A 48 6.27 -1.55 -29.89
CA ILE A 48 4.88 -1.96 -30.07
C ILE A 48 4.61 -3.26 -29.30
N GLY A 49 3.62 -3.21 -28.42
CA GLY A 49 3.21 -4.35 -27.59
C GLY A 49 3.94 -4.47 -26.25
N LEU A 50 5.08 -3.79 -26.07
CA LEU A 50 5.77 -3.73 -24.76
C LEU A 50 5.05 -2.81 -23.77
N GLU A 51 4.21 -1.91 -24.26
CA GLU A 51 3.48 -1.00 -23.39
C GLU A 51 2.50 -1.72 -22.45
N ASN A 52 1.91 -2.86 -22.85
CA ASN A 52 0.73 -3.46 -22.18
C ASN A 52 0.98 -4.84 -21.53
N ASN A 53 2.20 -5.12 -21.06
CA ASN A 53 2.51 -6.39 -20.41
C ASN A 53 1.70 -6.58 -19.12
N ARG A 54 0.91 -7.66 -19.02
CA ARG A 54 0.02 -7.90 -17.86
C ARG A 54 0.76 -7.93 -16.51
N ARG A 55 2.00 -8.43 -16.46
CA ARG A 55 2.79 -8.51 -15.20
C ARG A 55 3.14 -7.14 -14.64
N MET A 56 3.23 -6.11 -15.49
CA MET A 56 3.60 -4.77 -15.07
C MET A 56 2.55 -4.16 -14.13
N TYR A 57 1.27 -4.49 -14.30
CA TYR A 57 0.18 -3.94 -13.48
C TYR A 57 0.14 -4.56 -12.08
N SER A 58 0.56 -5.81 -11.91
CA SER A 58 0.64 -6.43 -10.57
C SER A 58 1.74 -5.80 -9.71
N MET A 59 2.86 -5.41 -10.34
CA MET A 59 3.98 -4.75 -9.65
C MET A 59 3.88 -3.22 -9.70
N ALA A 60 2.98 -2.68 -10.53
CA ALA A 60 2.87 -1.28 -10.89
C ALA A 60 4.19 -0.63 -11.35
N ILE A 61 5.00 -1.44 -12.04
CA ILE A 61 6.30 -1.08 -12.59
C ILE A 61 6.34 -1.57 -14.03
N GLN A 62 6.73 -0.69 -14.96
CA GLN A 62 7.08 -1.04 -16.34
C GLN A 62 8.60 -1.02 -16.46
N ASP A 63 9.21 -2.15 -16.78
CA ASP A 63 10.65 -2.29 -17.04
C ASP A 63 10.85 -2.73 -18.49
N ILE A 64 11.47 -1.85 -19.28
CA ILE A 64 11.77 -2.09 -20.68
C ILE A 64 13.22 -1.71 -20.92
N SER A 65 13.93 -2.60 -21.61
CA SER A 65 15.32 -2.40 -21.97
C SER A 65 15.51 -2.41 -23.48
N GLN A 66 16.21 -1.40 -24.00
CA GLN A 66 16.82 -1.42 -25.33
C GLN A 66 18.14 -2.21 -25.26
N ILE A 67 18.35 -3.13 -26.19
CA ILE A 67 19.45 -4.09 -26.17
C ILE A 67 20.16 -4.08 -27.50
N LYS A 68 21.48 -4.11 -27.43
CA LYS A 68 22.36 -4.39 -28.56
C LYS A 68 23.20 -5.62 -28.24
N LEU A 69 23.20 -6.60 -29.13
CA LEU A 69 24.05 -7.79 -29.00
C LEU A 69 25.33 -7.61 -29.81
N ASN A 70 26.45 -8.21 -29.38
CA ASN A 70 27.68 -8.27 -30.17
C ASN A 70 27.65 -9.42 -31.20
N ASP A 71 28.73 -9.58 -31.97
CA ASP A 71 28.85 -10.60 -33.02
C ASP A 71 28.73 -12.05 -32.50
N ASN A 72 28.97 -12.27 -31.21
CA ASN A 72 28.77 -13.55 -30.52
C ASN A 72 27.36 -13.70 -29.93
N TYR A 73 26.43 -12.78 -30.20
CA TYR A 73 25.07 -12.73 -29.66
C TYR A 73 25.01 -12.54 -28.13
N GLN A 74 26.08 -12.01 -27.54
CA GLN A 74 26.09 -11.63 -26.12
C GLN A 74 25.60 -10.19 -25.97
N TYR A 75 24.97 -9.87 -24.83
CA TYR A 75 24.64 -8.48 -24.49
C TYR A 75 25.87 -7.60 -24.60
N ASN A 76 25.81 -6.53 -25.37
CA ASN A 76 26.91 -5.57 -25.54
C ASN A 76 26.56 -4.24 -24.87
N GLU A 77 25.37 -3.74 -25.15
CA GLU A 77 24.86 -2.48 -24.63
C GLU A 77 23.40 -2.68 -24.22
N VAL A 78 23.03 -2.20 -23.05
CA VAL A 78 21.66 -2.26 -22.55
C VAL A 78 21.27 -0.93 -21.91
N TRP A 79 20.24 -0.29 -22.45
CA TRP A 79 19.59 0.89 -21.85
C TRP A 79 18.27 0.46 -21.23
N GLN A 80 18.23 0.40 -19.90
CA GLN A 80 17.06 0.03 -19.14
C GLN A 80 16.35 1.27 -18.62
N ARG A 81 15.03 1.32 -18.82
CA ARG A 81 14.15 2.34 -18.26
C ARG A 81 13.07 1.66 -17.44
N LYS A 82 13.02 2.01 -16.15
CA LYS A 82 11.92 1.62 -15.26
C LYS A 82 10.99 2.79 -15.02
N ARG A 83 9.70 2.51 -14.97
CA ARG A 83 8.65 3.49 -14.70
C ARG A 83 7.69 3.00 -13.66
N ASN A 84 7.29 3.91 -12.78
CA ASN A 84 6.16 3.69 -11.90
C ASN A 84 4.84 3.86 -12.67
N ILE A 85 3.85 3.04 -12.32
CA ILE A 85 2.50 3.08 -12.89
C ILE A 85 1.57 3.62 -11.82
N ILE A 86 1.28 4.92 -11.90
CA ILE A 86 0.50 5.60 -10.86
C ILE A 86 -0.81 6.09 -11.46
N GLU A 87 -1.93 5.55 -10.98
CA GLU A 87 -3.26 6.04 -11.33
C GLU A 87 -3.47 7.43 -10.72
N ILE A 88 -4.06 8.35 -11.47
CA ILE A 88 -4.25 9.73 -11.04
C ILE A 88 -5.71 10.18 -11.14
N LEU A 89 -6.04 11.17 -10.32
CA LEU A 89 -7.27 11.93 -10.42
C LEU A 89 -7.04 13.05 -11.45
N TYR A 90 -7.72 12.96 -12.59
CA TYR A 90 -7.64 13.95 -13.66
C TYR A 90 -9.00 14.11 -14.37
N PRO A 91 -9.42 15.34 -14.75
CA PRO A 91 -10.73 15.55 -15.36
C PRO A 91 -10.91 14.74 -16.64
N THR A 92 -12.03 14.02 -16.75
CA THR A 92 -12.28 13.12 -17.89
C THR A 92 -12.93 13.83 -19.08
N ASP A 93 -13.44 15.05 -18.90
CA ASP A 93 -14.12 15.84 -19.93
C ASP A 93 -13.25 16.03 -21.18
N SER A 94 -11.95 16.22 -20.99
CA SER A 94 -10.95 16.36 -22.06
C SER A 94 -10.82 15.13 -22.96
N PHE A 95 -11.38 13.99 -22.57
CA PHE A 95 -11.25 12.70 -23.26
C PHE A 95 -12.61 12.15 -23.75
N GLN A 96 -13.71 12.88 -23.55
CA GLN A 96 -15.05 12.42 -23.91
C GLN A 96 -15.23 12.19 -25.42
N SER A 97 -14.53 12.98 -26.25
CA SER A 97 -14.57 12.85 -27.71
C SER A 97 -13.71 11.73 -28.27
N LEU A 98 -12.84 11.10 -27.48
CA LEU A 98 -11.99 10.00 -27.94
C LEU A 98 -12.82 8.76 -28.26
N GLU A 99 -12.37 7.95 -29.21
CA GLU A 99 -12.90 6.60 -29.38
C GLU A 99 -12.38 5.67 -28.27
N ASP A 100 -12.86 4.43 -28.24
CA ASP A 100 -12.30 3.42 -27.33
C ASP A 100 -10.87 3.07 -27.77
N GLY A 101 -9.93 3.10 -26.82
CA GLY A 101 -8.52 2.92 -27.14
C GLY A 101 -7.57 3.35 -26.01
N VAL A 102 -6.28 3.33 -26.34
CA VAL A 102 -5.19 3.81 -25.47
C VAL A 102 -4.53 5.01 -26.13
N TYR A 103 -4.33 6.07 -25.34
CA TYR A 103 -3.83 7.36 -25.80
C TYR A 103 -2.71 7.86 -24.90
N PHE A 104 -1.73 8.55 -25.49
CA PHE A 104 -0.55 9.06 -24.81
C PHE A 104 -0.53 10.59 -24.84
N TYR A 105 -0.25 11.21 -23.70
CA TYR A 105 -0.21 12.65 -23.55
C TYR A 105 1.00 13.12 -22.76
N THR A 106 1.42 14.35 -22.98
CA THR A 106 2.28 15.10 -22.07
C THR A 106 1.55 16.32 -21.52
N LEU A 107 2.04 16.83 -20.39
CA LEU A 107 1.61 18.11 -19.82
C LEU A 107 2.71 19.15 -19.98
N ASN A 108 2.35 20.35 -20.44
CA ASN A 108 3.26 21.49 -20.35
C ASN A 108 3.25 22.11 -18.94
N GLU A 109 4.09 23.11 -18.70
CA GLU A 109 4.19 23.80 -17.38
C GLU A 109 2.85 24.41 -16.91
N ASN A 110 1.97 24.76 -17.85
CA ASN A 110 0.63 25.28 -17.59
C ASN A 110 -0.43 24.16 -17.41
N LYS A 111 -0.01 22.89 -17.30
CA LYS A 111 -0.87 21.69 -17.14
C LYS A 111 -1.81 21.44 -18.32
N GLN A 112 -1.49 21.93 -19.51
CA GLN A 112 -2.26 21.66 -20.72
C GLN A 112 -1.80 20.35 -21.37
N LEU A 113 -2.76 19.57 -21.86
CA LEU A 113 -2.54 18.28 -22.51
C LEU A 113 -2.03 18.46 -23.95
N HIS A 114 -1.02 17.67 -24.32
CA HIS A 114 -0.51 17.53 -25.68
C HIS A 114 -0.52 16.06 -26.05
N GLN A 115 -1.26 15.68 -27.10
CA GLN A 115 -1.38 14.28 -27.52
C GLN A 115 -0.20 13.84 -28.36
N HIS A 116 0.23 12.60 -28.18
CA HIS A 116 1.24 11.92 -28.99
C HIS A 116 0.63 10.77 -29.80
N ALA A 117 1.25 10.41 -30.92
CA ALA A 117 0.70 9.43 -31.85
C ALA A 117 0.91 7.99 -31.36
N SER A 118 1.98 7.74 -30.61
CA SER A 118 2.39 6.39 -30.24
C SER A 118 3.11 6.33 -28.88
N PHE A 119 3.33 5.11 -28.39
CA PHE A 119 4.16 4.87 -27.22
C PHE A 119 5.63 5.23 -27.48
N ASP A 120 6.12 5.00 -28.70
CA ASP A 120 7.49 5.27 -29.12
C ASP A 120 7.85 6.76 -28.92
N ASP A 121 6.90 7.66 -29.22
CA ASP A 121 7.06 9.11 -29.06
C ASP A 121 7.29 9.55 -27.60
N VAL A 122 6.74 8.77 -26.65
CA VAL A 122 6.77 9.10 -25.21
C VAL A 122 7.72 8.20 -24.40
N PHE A 123 8.25 7.14 -25.01
CA PHE A 123 9.01 6.09 -24.33
C PHE A 123 10.28 6.60 -23.64
N GLU A 124 10.95 7.61 -24.19
CA GLU A 124 12.18 8.16 -23.61
C GLU A 124 11.92 9.38 -22.72
N LEU A 125 10.68 9.89 -22.67
CA LEU A 125 10.36 11.11 -21.91
C LEU A 125 10.42 10.86 -20.40
N PRO A 126 10.86 11.86 -19.59
CA PRO A 126 10.89 11.73 -18.14
C PRO A 126 9.56 11.30 -17.49
N CYS A 127 8.43 11.73 -18.07
CA CYS A 127 7.10 11.31 -17.67
C CYS A 127 6.10 11.56 -18.81
N TYR A 128 5.04 10.75 -18.88
CA TYR A 128 3.89 10.94 -19.75
C TYR A 128 2.61 10.46 -19.06
N LEU A 129 1.45 10.80 -19.62
CA LEU A 129 0.16 10.26 -19.24
C LEU A 129 -0.30 9.20 -20.23
N ARG A 130 -0.85 8.10 -19.71
CA ARG A 130 -1.57 7.09 -20.46
C ARG A 130 -3.05 7.15 -20.09
N VAL A 131 -3.91 7.31 -21.09
CA VAL A 131 -5.37 7.33 -20.93
C VAL A 131 -5.95 6.12 -21.63
N GLU A 132 -6.80 5.37 -20.94
CA GLU A 132 -7.50 4.22 -21.53
C GLU A 132 -9.01 4.43 -21.46
N LYS A 133 -9.66 4.30 -22.62
CA LYS A 133 -11.10 4.43 -22.78
C LYS A 133 -11.68 3.11 -23.32
N LYS A 134 -12.75 2.63 -22.68
CA LYS A 134 -13.47 1.42 -23.09
C LYS A 134 -14.97 1.60 -22.88
N HIS A 135 -15.77 1.13 -23.85
CA HIS A 135 -17.22 1.24 -23.88
C HIS A 135 -17.71 2.68 -23.67
N GLY A 136 -17.02 3.65 -24.26
CA GLY A 136 -17.34 5.07 -24.16
C GLY A 136 -16.92 5.74 -22.84
N ILE A 137 -16.26 5.03 -21.92
CA ILE A 137 -15.91 5.53 -20.58
C ILE A 137 -14.39 5.51 -20.38
N VAL A 138 -13.83 6.58 -19.81
CA VAL A 138 -12.42 6.61 -19.39
C VAL A 138 -12.26 5.74 -18.15
N ILE A 139 -11.60 4.60 -18.32
CA ILE A 139 -11.43 3.61 -17.25
C ILE A 139 -10.13 3.79 -16.47
N SER A 140 -9.12 4.44 -17.05
CA SER A 140 -7.81 4.63 -16.41
C SER A 140 -7.11 5.89 -16.94
N ILE A 141 -6.47 6.62 -16.03
CA ILE A 141 -5.57 7.73 -16.36
C ILE A 141 -4.36 7.54 -15.46
N GLN A 142 -3.21 7.26 -16.07
CA GLN A 142 -1.98 6.95 -15.36
C GLN A 142 -0.91 7.97 -15.70
N LYS A 143 -0.16 8.45 -14.69
CA LYS A 143 1.15 9.04 -14.95
C LYS A 143 2.22 7.94 -14.94
N ARG A 144 3.23 8.09 -15.80
CA ARG A 144 4.30 7.11 -16.02
C ARG A 144 5.68 7.75 -15.87
N PRO A 145 6.06 8.25 -14.67
CA PRO A 145 7.37 8.82 -14.45
C PRO A 145 8.44 7.74 -14.51
N LEU A 146 9.63 8.09 -15.01
CA LEU A 146 10.82 7.25 -14.84
C LEU A 146 11.14 7.14 -13.35
N SER A 147 11.42 5.93 -12.88
CA SER A 147 11.99 5.65 -11.56
C SER A 147 13.49 5.42 -11.66
N GLU A 148 13.96 4.81 -12.76
CA GLU A 148 15.37 4.55 -13.02
C GLU A 148 15.70 4.64 -14.52
N ILE A 149 16.93 5.09 -14.82
CA ILE A 149 17.56 4.99 -16.13
C ILE A 149 18.95 4.39 -15.93
N ASN A 150 19.14 3.14 -16.35
CA ASN A 150 20.40 2.42 -16.23
C ASN A 150 20.98 2.14 -17.61
N HIS A 151 22.29 2.29 -17.73
CA HIS A 151 23.05 1.91 -18.91
C HIS A 151 24.12 0.89 -18.53
N TYR A 152 24.14 -0.22 -19.24
CA TYR A 152 25.10 -1.29 -19.06
C TYR A 152 25.92 -1.49 -20.33
N THR A 153 27.24 -1.44 -20.21
CA THR A 153 28.16 -1.77 -21.30
C THR A 153 28.98 -2.99 -20.89
N TYR A 154 28.97 -4.02 -21.73
CA TYR A 154 29.62 -5.30 -21.50
C TYR A 154 30.74 -5.52 -22.50
N ASP A 155 31.95 -5.66 -21.98
CA ASP A 155 33.12 -6.06 -22.77
C ASP A 155 33.46 -7.51 -22.49
N TYR A 156 33.87 -8.23 -23.55
CA TYR A 156 34.24 -9.64 -23.48
C TYR A 156 35.68 -9.87 -23.92
N TRP A 157 36.28 -10.92 -23.38
CA TRP A 157 37.52 -11.49 -23.89
C TRP A 157 37.26 -12.31 -25.17
N PRO A 158 38.30 -12.61 -25.96
CA PRO A 158 38.16 -13.48 -27.15
C PRO A 158 37.64 -14.91 -26.86
N ASN A 159 37.66 -15.35 -25.60
CA ASN A 159 37.07 -16.62 -25.16
C ASN A 159 35.60 -16.49 -24.72
N ASN A 160 34.96 -15.34 -25.02
CA ASN A 160 33.58 -14.97 -24.71
C ASN A 160 33.26 -14.83 -23.22
N LYS A 161 34.27 -14.81 -22.35
CA LYS A 161 34.09 -14.49 -20.93
C LYS A 161 34.01 -12.98 -20.72
N LEU A 162 33.23 -12.56 -19.74
CA LEU A 162 33.19 -11.16 -19.30
C LEU A 162 34.59 -10.67 -18.98
N LYS A 163 34.93 -9.53 -19.56
CA LYS A 163 36.17 -8.80 -19.31
C LYS A 163 35.90 -7.63 -18.38
N GLN A 164 34.87 -6.86 -18.70
CA GLN A 164 34.49 -5.67 -17.98
C GLN A 164 32.99 -5.43 -18.11
N LEU A 165 32.38 -4.95 -17.03
CA LEU A 165 31.03 -4.41 -17.02
C LEU A 165 31.12 -2.97 -16.52
N LYS A 166 30.57 -2.04 -17.30
CA LYS A 166 30.32 -0.67 -16.89
C LYS A 166 28.82 -0.49 -16.64
N THR A 167 28.48 0.06 -15.48
CA THR A 167 27.11 0.46 -15.12
C THR A 167 27.08 1.96 -14.90
N GLU A 168 26.13 2.64 -15.51
CA GLU A 168 25.87 4.07 -15.30
C GLU A 168 24.40 4.27 -14.96
N LEU A 169 24.13 5.11 -13.95
CA LEU A 169 22.79 5.58 -13.64
C LEU A 169 22.67 7.03 -14.09
N TYR A 170 21.53 7.38 -14.66
CA TYR A 170 21.27 8.69 -15.23
C TYR A 170 20.13 9.40 -14.50
N ASP A 171 20.16 10.73 -14.47
CA ASP A 171 18.99 11.53 -14.13
C ASP A 171 18.10 11.80 -15.36
N ASN A 172 16.97 12.49 -15.14
CA ASN A 172 16.02 12.84 -16.21
C ASN A 172 16.60 13.77 -17.30
N GLU A 173 17.71 14.46 -17.01
CA GLU A 173 18.44 15.30 -17.96
C GLU A 173 19.53 14.51 -18.71
N HIS A 174 19.59 13.19 -18.51
CA HIS A 174 20.61 12.30 -19.07
C HIS A 174 22.04 12.63 -18.63
N ASN A 175 22.21 13.17 -17.42
CA ASN A 175 23.53 13.26 -16.79
C ASN A 175 23.83 11.99 -15.99
N VAL A 176 25.05 11.46 -16.10
CA VAL A 176 25.49 10.33 -15.27
C VAL A 176 25.60 10.79 -13.80
N VAL A 177 24.83 10.17 -12.91
CA VAL A 177 24.83 10.49 -11.47
C VAL A 177 25.62 9.49 -10.64
N TYR A 178 25.79 8.28 -11.17
CA TYR A 178 26.60 7.22 -10.58
C TYR A 178 27.23 6.38 -11.69
N SER A 179 28.45 5.89 -11.45
CA SER A 179 29.11 4.94 -12.33
C SER A 179 29.78 3.81 -11.55
N ALA A 180 29.74 2.59 -12.07
CA ALA A 180 30.51 1.46 -11.59
C ALA A 180 31.25 0.77 -12.75
N VAL A 181 32.48 0.35 -12.51
CA VAL A 181 33.27 -0.47 -13.44
C VAL A 181 33.76 -1.70 -12.72
N VAL A 182 33.34 -2.88 -13.17
CA VAL A 182 33.76 -4.18 -12.65
C VAL A 182 34.67 -4.85 -13.67
N SER A 183 35.83 -5.32 -13.22
CA SER A 183 36.79 -6.07 -14.05
C SER A 183 36.83 -7.53 -13.64
N PHE A 184 36.97 -8.42 -14.61
CA PHE A 184 36.87 -9.87 -14.43
C PHE A 184 38.14 -10.61 -14.85
N ASP A 185 38.40 -11.75 -14.20
CA ASP A 185 39.52 -12.63 -14.54
C ASP A 185 39.30 -13.36 -15.87
N LYS A 186 40.26 -13.25 -16.79
CA LYS A 186 40.19 -13.82 -18.14
C LYS A 186 39.94 -15.34 -18.17
N ILE A 187 40.46 -16.08 -17.18
CA ILE A 187 40.41 -17.55 -17.17
C ILE A 187 39.23 -18.02 -16.33
N LYS A 188 39.07 -17.48 -15.12
CA LYS A 188 38.07 -17.92 -14.14
C LYS A 188 36.72 -17.24 -14.31
N GLY A 189 36.64 -16.10 -14.99
CA GLY A 189 35.40 -15.31 -15.14
C GLY A 189 34.93 -14.63 -13.86
N LYS A 190 35.76 -14.63 -12.80
CA LYS A 190 35.37 -14.07 -11.50
C LYS A 190 35.74 -12.59 -11.41
N MET A 191 34.91 -11.80 -10.73
CA MET A 191 35.22 -10.39 -10.42
C MET A 191 36.56 -10.27 -9.69
N LEU A 192 37.39 -9.31 -10.12
CA LEU A 192 38.70 -9.00 -9.56
C LEU A 192 38.68 -7.66 -8.81
N LYS A 193 38.10 -6.64 -9.44
CA LYS A 193 38.10 -5.27 -8.96
C LYS A 193 36.80 -4.59 -9.34
N VAL A 194 36.32 -3.70 -8.48
CA VAL A 194 35.23 -2.78 -8.78
C VAL A 194 35.64 -1.36 -8.41
N ILE A 195 35.27 -0.39 -9.22
CA ILE A 195 35.36 1.03 -8.90
C ILE A 195 33.96 1.60 -8.99
N ARG A 196 33.42 2.16 -7.91
CA ARG A 196 32.10 2.81 -7.90
C ARG A 196 32.26 4.28 -7.53
N LYS A 197 31.52 5.16 -8.18
CA LYS A 197 31.63 6.61 -8.00
C LYS A 197 30.24 7.24 -7.98
N ASN A 198 29.99 8.04 -6.95
CA ASN A 198 28.88 8.98 -6.93
C ASN A 198 29.36 10.27 -7.63
N ILE A 199 28.82 10.54 -8.82
CA ILE A 199 29.28 11.66 -9.65
C ILE A 199 28.91 13.00 -9.01
N LYS A 200 27.73 13.08 -8.36
CA LYS A 200 27.24 14.30 -7.72
C LYS A 200 28.11 14.73 -6.54
N THR A 201 28.50 13.79 -5.68
CA THR A 201 29.31 14.12 -4.49
C THR A 201 30.80 14.09 -4.77
N GLY A 202 31.24 13.35 -5.79
CA GLY A 202 32.64 13.08 -6.10
C GLY A 202 33.25 11.93 -5.28
N ASN A 203 32.51 11.38 -4.31
CA ASN A 203 32.97 10.26 -3.49
C ASN A 203 33.04 8.98 -4.32
N TYR A 204 34.01 8.13 -4.01
CA TYR A 204 34.20 6.87 -4.72
C TYR A 204 34.74 5.76 -3.82
N VAL A 205 34.63 4.53 -4.30
CA VAL A 205 35.13 3.34 -3.64
C VAL A 205 35.87 2.46 -4.63
N ILE A 206 36.97 1.87 -4.17
CA ILE A 206 37.72 0.87 -4.91
C ILE A 206 37.61 -0.44 -4.13
N GLY A 207 36.90 -1.41 -4.71
CA GLY A 207 36.76 -2.76 -4.17
C GLY A 207 37.71 -3.75 -4.85
N THR A 208 38.35 -4.62 -4.07
CA THR A 208 39.21 -5.70 -4.56
C THR A 208 38.71 -7.03 -4.01
N TYR A 209 38.42 -7.99 -4.88
CA TYR A 209 37.94 -9.32 -4.50
C TYR A 209 39.13 -10.25 -4.24
N ILE A 210 39.24 -10.76 -3.01
CA ILE A 210 40.39 -11.55 -2.54
C ILE A 210 40.04 -13.04 -2.49
N ARG A 211 38.90 -13.40 -1.87
CA ARG A 211 38.41 -14.77 -1.70
C ARG A 211 39.45 -15.72 -1.12
N LYS A 212 40.08 -15.29 -0.02
CA LYS A 212 41.17 -16.02 0.65
C LYS A 212 41.14 -15.72 2.14
N ASN A 213 41.47 -16.72 2.96
CA ASN A 213 41.58 -16.58 4.42
C ASN A 213 40.29 -16.03 5.07
N GLY A 214 39.12 -16.42 4.56
CA GLY A 214 37.82 -15.94 5.06
C GLY A 214 37.48 -14.49 4.68
N ILE A 215 38.30 -13.80 3.89
CA ILE A 215 38.04 -12.47 3.35
C ILE A 215 37.54 -12.59 1.92
N TYR A 216 36.32 -12.10 1.68
CA TYR A 216 35.72 -12.07 0.36
C TYR A 216 36.25 -10.89 -0.46
N ALA A 217 36.21 -9.67 0.10
CA ALA A 217 36.64 -8.45 -0.57
C ALA A 217 37.10 -7.36 0.42
N ILE A 218 37.88 -6.40 -0.09
CA ILE A 218 38.25 -5.17 0.61
C ILE A 218 37.76 -3.98 -0.22
N ASP A 219 36.99 -3.09 0.40
CA ASP A 219 36.51 -1.84 -0.18
C ASP A 219 37.20 -0.64 0.49
N GLU A 220 37.85 0.20 -0.30
CA GLU A 220 38.46 1.44 0.17
C GLU A 220 37.64 2.64 -0.30
N TYR A 221 37.15 3.45 0.64
CA TYR A 221 36.30 4.61 0.35
C TYR A 221 37.13 5.89 0.38
N PHE A 222 36.80 6.80 -0.52
CA PHE A 222 37.48 8.06 -0.73
C PHE A 222 36.46 9.19 -0.85
N ASP A 223 36.81 10.35 -0.27
CA ASP A 223 36.07 11.58 -0.50
C ASP A 223 36.39 12.20 -1.87
N LYS A 224 35.71 13.30 -2.20
CA LYS A 224 35.92 14.03 -3.45
C LYS A 224 37.33 14.61 -3.64
N GLN A 225 38.14 14.71 -2.58
CA GLN A 225 39.54 15.13 -2.65
C GLN A 225 40.50 13.95 -2.83
N GLY A 226 39.98 12.72 -2.89
CA GLY A 226 40.79 11.50 -2.98
C GLY A 226 41.41 11.08 -1.64
N ILE A 227 40.95 11.62 -0.51
CA ILE A 227 41.41 11.21 0.81
C ILE A 227 40.64 9.95 1.20
N LYS A 228 41.37 8.91 1.61
CA LYS A 228 40.78 7.66 2.07
C LYS A 228 40.06 7.87 3.40
N THR A 229 38.75 7.66 3.43
CA THR A 229 37.89 7.85 4.61
C THR A 229 37.62 6.54 5.34
N ASN A 230 37.56 5.41 4.62
CA ASN A 230 37.24 4.12 5.20
C ASN A 230 38.04 2.98 4.56
N HIS A 231 38.30 1.96 5.37
CA HIS A 231 38.73 0.64 4.92
C HIS A 231 37.71 -0.39 5.39
N VAL A 232 37.08 -1.09 4.45
CA VAL A 232 35.99 -2.02 4.75
C VAL A 232 36.39 -3.42 4.32
N THR A 233 36.49 -4.34 5.28
CA THR A 233 36.71 -5.76 5.02
C THR A 233 35.38 -6.50 4.99
N ARG A 234 35.09 -7.20 3.88
CA ARG A 234 33.94 -8.11 3.73
C ARG A 234 34.40 -9.56 3.91
N TYR A 235 33.71 -10.30 4.76
CA TYR A 235 34.06 -11.70 5.05
C TYR A 235 33.25 -12.70 4.20
N GLU A 236 33.81 -13.88 3.97
CA GLU A 236 33.12 -14.98 3.29
C GLU A 236 31.93 -15.49 4.12
N ASN A 237 30.91 -16.05 3.46
CA ASN A 237 29.72 -16.68 4.07
C ASN A 237 28.82 -15.76 4.93
N SER A 238 28.90 -14.44 4.76
CA SER A 238 27.91 -13.52 5.32
C SER A 238 27.77 -12.28 4.44
N LEU A 239 26.56 -12.05 3.91
CA LEU A 239 26.22 -10.84 3.17
C LEU A 239 26.21 -9.57 4.07
N SER A 240 26.15 -9.73 5.39
CA SER A 240 25.98 -8.66 6.36
C SER A 240 27.20 -8.40 7.26
N ARG A 241 28.15 -9.33 7.37
CA ARG A 241 29.32 -9.17 8.24
C ARG A 241 30.40 -8.35 7.54
N VAL A 242 30.46 -7.08 7.89
CA VAL A 242 31.54 -6.16 7.47
C VAL A 242 32.29 -5.60 8.67
N LYS A 243 33.60 -5.38 8.50
CA LYS A 243 34.41 -4.56 9.42
C LYS A 243 34.75 -3.26 8.70
N ASN A 244 34.11 -2.17 9.11
CA ASN A 244 34.35 -0.84 8.56
C ASN A 244 35.23 -0.02 9.51
N GLU A 245 36.46 0.25 9.13
CA GLU A 245 37.40 1.10 9.84
C GLU A 245 37.34 2.53 9.29
N VAL A 246 36.82 3.46 10.09
CA VAL A 246 36.77 4.90 9.79
C VAL A 246 38.12 5.50 10.10
N LEU A 247 38.68 6.23 9.14
CA LEU A 247 40.03 6.79 9.19
C LEU A 247 40.01 8.31 9.38
N ASN A 248 41.03 8.85 10.04
CA ASN A 248 41.31 10.29 10.00
C ASN A 248 42.15 10.66 8.76
N LYS A 249 42.43 11.97 8.59
CA LYS A 249 43.22 12.48 7.45
C LYS A 249 44.65 11.92 7.36
N GLN A 250 45.18 11.38 8.46
CA GLN A 250 46.51 10.74 8.51
C GLN A 250 46.42 9.21 8.27
N GLY A 251 45.25 8.67 7.95
CA GLY A 251 45.04 7.24 7.71
C GLY A 251 44.97 6.38 8.98
N LYS A 252 44.89 6.99 10.18
CA LYS A 252 44.72 6.24 11.44
C LYS A 252 43.26 5.91 11.69
N VAL A 253 42.99 4.68 12.14
CA VAL A 253 41.65 4.25 12.55
C VAL A 253 41.21 5.04 13.78
N ILE A 254 40.05 5.70 13.68
CA ILE A 254 39.44 6.45 14.78
C ILE A 254 38.16 5.79 15.30
N LYS A 255 37.54 4.92 14.49
CA LYS A 255 36.31 4.20 14.85
C LYS A 255 36.14 2.96 13.99
N THR A 256 35.52 1.93 14.54
CA THR A 256 35.09 0.74 13.79
C THR A 256 33.56 0.62 13.84
N LYS A 257 32.95 0.22 12.72
CA LYS A 257 31.51 -0.03 12.57
C LYS A 257 31.27 -1.40 11.92
N SER A 258 30.04 -1.92 12.08
CA SER A 258 29.57 -3.19 11.52
C SER A 258 28.72 -3.03 10.23
N HIS A 259 28.70 -1.84 9.64
CA HIS A 259 28.01 -1.55 8.37
C HIS A 259 28.91 -0.71 7.45
N GLU A 260 28.70 -0.81 6.15
CA GLU A 260 29.42 -0.04 5.14
C GLU A 260 28.97 1.43 5.11
N PRO A 261 29.83 2.37 4.66
CA PRO A 261 29.39 3.71 4.31
C PRO A 261 28.44 3.68 3.10
N GLU A 262 27.36 4.43 3.20
CA GLU A 262 26.46 4.69 2.06
C GLU A 262 27.17 5.56 1.02
N LEU A 263 27.29 5.05 -0.21
CA LEU A 263 27.92 5.78 -1.32
C LEU A 263 26.89 6.54 -2.16
N PHE A 264 25.73 5.91 -2.37
CA PHE A 264 24.64 6.37 -3.22
C PHE A 264 23.34 5.74 -2.69
N ASP A 265 22.25 6.49 -2.74
CA ASP A 265 20.93 6.02 -2.35
C ASP A 265 20.28 5.35 -3.58
N PHE A 266 20.34 4.03 -3.61
CA PHE A 266 19.77 3.22 -4.70
C PHE A 266 18.27 2.94 -4.52
N GLU A 267 17.70 3.29 -3.37
CA GLU A 267 16.27 3.10 -3.09
C GLU A 267 15.46 4.32 -3.53
N LYS A 268 16.11 5.46 -3.78
CA LYS A 268 15.47 6.68 -4.24
C LYS A 268 15.17 6.64 -5.76
N ASP A 269 13.89 6.72 -6.09
CA ASP A 269 13.41 6.98 -7.44
C ASP A 269 13.89 8.32 -8.01
N LEU A 270 13.96 8.40 -9.35
CA LEU A 270 14.14 9.66 -10.05
C LEU A 270 13.04 10.67 -9.70
N ASP A 271 13.43 11.95 -9.58
CA ASP A 271 12.51 13.00 -9.18
C ASP A 271 11.41 13.17 -10.25
N GLU A 272 10.14 13.11 -9.84
CA GLU A 272 9.03 13.33 -10.76
C GLU A 272 9.03 14.78 -11.31
N PRO A 273 9.03 14.96 -12.65
CA PRO A 273 9.05 16.28 -13.25
C PRO A 273 7.75 17.06 -12.98
N TYR A 274 7.86 18.39 -12.86
CA TYR A 274 6.70 19.27 -12.89
C TYR A 274 6.06 19.26 -14.30
N PRO A 275 4.72 19.27 -14.44
CA PRO A 275 3.70 19.36 -13.37
C PRO A 275 3.19 18.02 -12.82
N TYR A 276 3.73 16.89 -13.27
CA TYR A 276 3.24 15.55 -12.88
C TYR A 276 3.33 15.28 -11.38
N ASN A 277 4.34 15.83 -10.71
CA ASN A 277 4.49 15.77 -9.26
C ASN A 277 3.42 16.54 -8.46
N LYS A 278 2.53 17.27 -9.13
CA LYS A 278 1.35 17.93 -8.55
C LYS A 278 0.05 17.18 -8.84
N LEU A 279 0.07 16.14 -9.66
CA LEU A 279 -1.13 15.34 -9.94
C LEU A 279 -1.40 14.42 -8.77
N MET A 280 -2.66 14.43 -8.31
CA MET A 280 -3.10 13.64 -7.17
C MET A 280 -3.28 12.18 -7.58
N MET A 281 -2.82 11.27 -6.74
CA MET A 281 -3.01 9.84 -6.95
C MET A 281 -4.49 9.48 -6.82
N ASN A 282 -5.00 8.69 -7.75
CA ASN A 282 -6.27 7.99 -7.58
C ASN A 282 -6.02 6.79 -6.68
N VAL A 283 -6.20 7.02 -5.38
CA VAL A 283 -5.95 6.02 -4.35
C VAL A 283 -6.75 4.76 -4.63
N GLU A 284 -8.02 4.85 -5.04
CA GLU A 284 -8.85 3.68 -5.31
C GLU A 284 -8.20 2.71 -6.31
N LYS A 285 -7.80 3.23 -7.47
CA LYS A 285 -7.28 2.44 -8.60
C LYS A 285 -5.78 2.11 -8.49
N SER A 286 -5.05 2.79 -7.62
CA SER A 286 -3.60 2.61 -7.49
C SER A 286 -3.21 1.29 -6.83
N ASN A 287 -2.00 0.83 -7.12
CA ASN A 287 -1.43 -0.38 -6.53
C ASN A 287 -1.13 -0.19 -5.04
N THR A 288 -1.20 -1.29 -4.27
CA THR A 288 -0.95 -1.33 -2.83
C THR A 288 0.42 -0.78 -2.44
N LEU A 289 1.45 -0.93 -3.28
CA LEU A 289 2.79 -0.37 -3.02
C LEU A 289 2.74 1.16 -2.81
N PHE A 290 2.18 1.89 -3.77
CA PHE A 290 2.07 3.35 -3.70
C PHE A 290 1.08 3.81 -2.62
N LYS A 291 0.00 3.04 -2.39
CA LYS A 291 -0.92 3.27 -1.25
C LYS A 291 -0.17 3.22 0.07
N ALA A 292 0.62 2.17 0.29
CA ALA A 292 1.39 1.98 1.52
C ALA A 292 2.42 3.09 1.69
N GLU A 293 3.14 3.49 0.65
CA GLU A 293 4.11 4.59 0.74
C GLU A 293 3.44 5.93 1.09
N MET A 294 2.30 6.24 0.46
CA MET A 294 1.50 7.42 0.80
C MET A 294 1.03 7.37 2.26
N PHE A 295 0.64 6.20 2.76
CA PHE A 295 0.11 6.01 4.11
C PHE A 295 1.16 5.84 5.21
N LYS A 296 2.41 5.48 4.88
CA LYS A 296 3.55 5.37 5.81
C LYS A 296 3.93 6.68 6.51
N GLN A 297 3.38 7.82 6.08
CA GLN A 297 3.62 9.10 6.75
C GLN A 297 2.97 9.09 8.14
N GLY A 298 3.80 9.24 9.18
CA GLY A 298 3.35 9.22 10.58
C GLY A 298 2.28 10.28 10.89
N LEU A 299 1.59 10.07 12.02
CA LEU A 299 0.47 10.88 12.54
C LEU A 299 0.86 12.28 13.07
N GLY A 300 2.14 12.67 12.99
CA GLY A 300 2.62 13.99 13.38
C GLY A 300 2.26 15.09 12.38
N ASP A 301 2.17 16.35 12.82
CA ASP A 301 1.82 17.50 11.97
C ASP A 301 2.72 17.58 10.70
N SER A 302 2.13 17.45 9.51
CA SER A 302 2.81 17.67 8.23
C SER A 302 1.91 18.47 7.27
N PRO A 303 2.11 19.79 7.16
CA PRO A 303 1.27 20.67 6.35
C PRO A 303 1.23 20.30 4.86
N LYS A 304 2.34 19.79 4.31
CA LYS A 304 2.42 19.36 2.90
C LYS A 304 1.42 18.23 2.61
N TYR A 305 1.34 17.31 3.55
CA TYR A 305 0.57 16.07 3.46
C TYR A 305 -0.91 16.31 3.73
N ASP A 306 -1.24 17.12 4.74
CA ASP A 306 -2.62 17.54 4.98
C ASP A 306 -3.22 18.30 3.80
N LYS A 307 -2.41 19.16 3.17
CA LYS A 307 -2.83 19.88 1.96
C LYS A 307 -3.13 18.92 0.80
N GLU A 308 -2.28 17.93 0.55
CA GLU A 308 -2.51 16.93 -0.50
C GLU A 308 -3.80 16.13 -0.27
N ALA A 309 -4.03 15.68 0.97
CA ALA A 309 -5.28 14.99 1.30
C ALA A 309 -6.50 15.89 1.13
N THR A 310 -6.44 17.14 1.59
CA THR A 310 -7.53 18.10 1.43
C THR A 310 -7.81 18.40 -0.04
N ASP A 311 -6.76 18.61 -0.84
CA ASP A 311 -6.88 18.83 -2.29
C ASP A 311 -7.56 17.63 -2.97
N ARG A 312 -7.25 16.40 -2.55
CA ARG A 312 -7.90 15.17 -3.05
C ARG A 312 -9.36 15.07 -2.65
N VAL A 313 -9.71 15.36 -1.39
CA VAL A 313 -11.11 15.36 -0.93
C VAL A 313 -11.94 16.38 -1.73
N ASN A 314 -11.38 17.57 -1.95
CA ASN A 314 -12.00 18.61 -2.77
C ASN A 314 -12.18 18.16 -4.22
N TYR A 315 -11.18 17.49 -4.80
CA TYR A 315 -11.27 16.95 -6.16
C TYR A 315 -12.39 15.92 -6.29
N LEU A 316 -12.61 15.09 -5.26
CA LEU A 316 -13.70 14.11 -5.19
C LEU A 316 -15.08 14.77 -5.00
N GLY A 317 -15.15 16.11 -4.92
CA GLY A 317 -16.38 16.86 -4.73
C GLY A 317 -16.93 16.81 -3.30
N ILE A 318 -16.11 16.38 -2.33
CA ILE A 318 -16.56 16.20 -0.95
C ILE A 318 -16.34 17.49 -0.17
N GLN A 319 -17.41 18.01 0.42
CA GLN A 319 -17.40 19.25 1.19
C GLN A 319 -17.37 19.00 2.71
N PRO A 320 -16.88 19.94 3.52
CA PRO A 320 -17.10 19.93 4.97
C PRO A 320 -18.58 19.75 5.32
N HIS A 321 -18.86 19.01 6.40
CA HIS A 321 -20.22 18.68 6.87
C HIS A 321 -21.09 17.88 5.91
N GLN A 322 -20.56 17.43 4.78
CA GLN A 322 -21.29 16.55 3.89
C GLN A 322 -21.49 15.19 4.54
N VAL A 323 -22.70 14.65 4.36
CA VAL A 323 -23.04 13.26 4.66
C VAL A 323 -23.16 12.50 3.34
N TYR A 324 -22.50 11.35 3.23
CA TYR A 324 -22.56 10.52 2.03
C TYR A 324 -22.33 9.04 2.35
N TYR A 325 -22.52 8.16 1.35
CA TYR A 325 -22.27 6.73 1.48
C TYR A 325 -20.95 6.33 0.84
N HIS A 326 -20.16 5.53 1.55
CA HIS A 326 -18.83 5.17 1.13
C HIS A 326 -18.83 3.90 0.26
N LYS A 327 -17.90 3.84 -0.69
CA LYS A 327 -17.66 2.66 -1.50
C LYS A 327 -16.96 1.54 -0.71
N LEU A 328 -17.26 0.29 -0.98
CA LEU A 328 -16.61 -0.85 -0.33
C LEU A 328 -15.37 -1.32 -1.14
N PRO A 329 -14.33 -1.88 -0.48
CA PRO A 329 -14.19 -2.01 0.98
C PRO A 329 -13.86 -0.66 1.65
N PHE A 330 -14.39 -0.45 2.85
CA PHE A 330 -14.02 0.71 3.65
C PHE A 330 -12.63 0.54 4.26
N PRO A 331 -11.78 1.57 4.27
CA PRO A 331 -10.42 1.45 4.77
C PRO A 331 -10.39 1.11 6.28
N ALA A 332 -9.60 0.12 6.66
CA ALA A 332 -9.34 -0.22 8.05
C ALA A 332 -8.40 0.83 8.70
N PHE A 333 -8.92 1.63 9.65
CA PHE A 333 -8.19 2.38 10.69
C PHE A 333 -7.17 1.55 11.50
N MET A 334 -6.03 1.27 10.87
CA MET A 334 -4.81 0.85 11.55
C MET A 334 -3.64 1.74 11.13
N VAL A 335 -3.01 2.33 12.16
CA VAL A 335 -1.68 3.00 12.23
C VAL A 335 -1.44 4.24 11.36
N GLU A 336 -2.26 4.52 10.35
CA GLU A 336 -1.91 5.44 9.26
C GLU A 336 -2.83 6.68 9.19
N ARG A 337 -2.24 7.88 9.30
CA ARG A 337 -2.92 9.20 9.38
C ARG A 337 -3.98 9.45 8.33
N TYR A 338 -3.67 9.07 7.10
CA TYR A 338 -4.49 9.45 5.95
C TYR A 338 -5.78 8.68 5.85
N LYS A 339 -5.94 7.56 6.55
CA LYS A 339 -7.20 6.81 6.57
C LYS A 339 -8.36 7.59 7.19
N ASN A 340 -8.09 8.72 7.86
CA ASN A 340 -9.11 9.65 8.33
C ASN A 340 -9.69 10.56 7.23
N PHE A 341 -9.06 10.62 6.06
CA PHE A 341 -9.57 11.41 4.94
C PHE A 341 -10.30 10.51 3.93
N PRO A 342 -11.33 11.03 3.25
CA PRO A 342 -11.88 10.40 2.06
C PRO A 342 -10.85 10.19 0.94
N HIS A 343 -10.89 9.00 0.34
CA HIS A 343 -10.03 8.63 -0.81
C HIS A 343 -10.82 8.12 -2.02
N GLN A 344 -12.14 8.01 -1.88
CA GLN A 344 -13.06 7.48 -2.88
C GLN A 344 -14.21 8.45 -3.08
N ALA A 345 -14.78 8.45 -4.28
CA ALA A 345 -15.92 9.29 -4.61
C ALA A 345 -17.15 8.90 -3.75
N PRO A 346 -18.00 9.87 -3.37
CA PRO A 346 -19.21 9.59 -2.63
C PRO A 346 -20.22 8.81 -3.49
N LEU A 347 -20.94 7.88 -2.87
CA LEU A 347 -22.07 7.18 -3.48
C LEU A 347 -23.40 7.76 -2.98
N THR A 348 -24.41 7.65 -3.83
CA THR A 348 -25.82 7.75 -3.39
C THR A 348 -26.20 6.52 -2.56
N LEU A 349 -27.28 6.60 -1.77
CA LEU A 349 -27.75 5.47 -0.97
C LEU A 349 -28.08 4.24 -1.83
N ILE A 350 -28.74 4.44 -2.98
CA ILE A 350 -29.11 3.32 -3.86
C ILE A 350 -27.88 2.67 -4.50
N GLU A 351 -26.86 3.44 -4.87
CA GLU A 351 -25.58 2.88 -5.34
C GLU A 351 -24.89 2.10 -4.23
N ALA A 352 -24.89 2.64 -3.00
CA ALA A 352 -24.29 2.00 -1.85
C ALA A 352 -24.97 0.68 -1.46
N GLU A 353 -26.31 0.63 -1.52
CA GLU A 353 -27.11 -0.60 -1.30
C GLU A 353 -26.81 -1.67 -2.35
N ASN A 354 -26.54 -1.25 -3.59
CA ASN A 354 -26.31 -2.15 -4.73
C ASN A 354 -24.86 -2.63 -4.89
N GLN A 355 -23.96 -2.34 -3.95
CA GLN A 355 -22.54 -2.73 -4.08
C GLN A 355 -22.30 -4.24 -4.00
N SER A 356 -23.05 -4.94 -3.13
CA SER A 356 -22.88 -6.37 -2.84
C SER A 356 -24.22 -7.12 -2.80
N PRO A 357 -25.05 -7.08 -3.86
CA PRO A 357 -26.43 -7.58 -3.82
C PRO A 357 -26.51 -9.11 -3.80
N ARG A 358 -25.39 -9.84 -3.95
CA ARG A 358 -25.37 -11.31 -3.99
C ARG A 358 -24.55 -11.94 -2.86
N ASP A 359 -23.89 -11.14 -2.05
CA ASP A 359 -23.03 -11.63 -0.97
C ASP A 359 -23.88 -12.05 0.24
N LYS A 360 -23.42 -13.03 1.03
CA LYS A 360 -24.10 -13.43 2.28
C LYS A 360 -24.26 -12.24 3.24
N TYR A 361 -23.29 -11.34 3.24
CA TYR A 361 -23.30 -10.11 4.03
C TYR A 361 -23.10 -8.90 3.14
N SER A 362 -23.77 -7.79 3.48
CA SER A 362 -23.61 -6.50 2.81
C SER A 362 -23.43 -5.42 3.86
N ASP A 363 -22.38 -4.63 3.69
CA ASP A 363 -22.12 -3.45 4.51
C ASP A 363 -22.74 -2.22 3.84
N LEU A 364 -23.26 -1.32 4.66
CA LEU A 364 -23.67 0.02 4.26
C LEU A 364 -23.03 1.01 5.22
N ILE A 365 -22.17 1.87 4.67
CA ILE A 365 -21.32 2.77 5.45
C ILE A 365 -21.65 4.21 5.08
N GLN A 366 -22.21 4.93 6.03
CA GLN A 366 -22.47 6.36 5.92
C GLN A 366 -21.40 7.12 6.69
N VAL A 367 -20.92 8.22 6.14
CA VAL A 367 -19.93 9.06 6.80
C VAL A 367 -20.39 10.51 6.84
N GLU A 368 -19.99 11.23 7.88
CA GLU A 368 -20.09 12.68 8.02
C GLU A 368 -18.67 13.26 8.04
N ILE A 369 -18.45 14.29 7.25
CA ILE A 369 -17.15 14.97 7.14
C ILE A 369 -17.08 16.16 8.11
N GLY A 370 -15.97 16.30 8.83
CA GLY A 370 -15.69 17.44 9.68
C GLY A 370 -15.17 18.66 8.91
N GLU A 371 -15.04 19.79 9.61
CA GLU A 371 -14.49 21.05 9.05
C GLU A 371 -13.09 20.88 8.44
N ASN A 372 -12.30 19.96 8.99
CA ASN A 372 -10.94 19.67 8.54
C ASN A 372 -10.88 18.61 7.42
N HIS A 373 -12.00 18.30 6.76
CA HIS A 373 -12.11 17.29 5.69
C HIS A 373 -11.81 15.85 6.12
N GLN A 374 -11.77 15.58 7.43
CA GLN A 374 -11.62 14.24 8.00
C GLN A 374 -12.98 13.63 8.36
N TYR A 375 -13.05 12.31 8.49
CA TYR A 375 -14.23 11.60 8.98
C TYR A 375 -14.55 12.02 10.41
N LYS A 376 -15.65 12.75 10.60
CA LYS A 376 -16.15 13.15 11.91
C LYS A 376 -16.99 12.04 12.52
N LYS A 377 -17.85 11.43 11.71
CA LYS A 377 -18.74 10.33 12.13
C LYS A 377 -18.82 9.27 11.06
N ILE A 378 -18.82 8.01 11.47
CA ILE A 378 -18.98 6.85 10.60
C ILE A 378 -20.08 5.99 11.18
N ILE A 379 -21.08 5.68 10.38
CA ILE A 379 -22.17 4.77 10.72
C ILE A 379 -22.01 3.54 9.84
N LYS A 380 -21.79 2.39 10.47
CA LYS A 380 -21.67 1.10 9.78
C LYS A 380 -22.88 0.24 10.11
N THR A 381 -23.58 -0.21 9.08
CA THR A 381 -24.64 -1.22 9.22
C THR A 381 -24.26 -2.44 8.40
N LYS A 382 -24.39 -3.61 9.01
CA LYS A 382 -24.13 -4.90 8.37
C LYS A 382 -25.42 -5.68 8.25
N TRP A 383 -25.67 -6.20 7.06
CA TRP A 383 -26.89 -6.91 6.71
C TRP A 383 -26.56 -8.34 6.32
N GLN A 384 -27.25 -9.30 6.93
CA GLN A 384 -27.30 -10.67 6.43
C GLN A 384 -28.35 -10.76 5.32
N GLN A 385 -27.97 -11.33 4.19
CA GLN A 385 -28.83 -11.49 3.02
C GLN A 385 -29.16 -12.96 2.80
N SER A 386 -30.44 -13.29 2.66
CA SER A 386 -30.89 -14.65 2.33
C SER A 386 -31.88 -14.62 1.18
N ALA A 387 -31.69 -15.50 0.21
CA ALA A 387 -32.65 -15.69 -0.86
C ALA A 387 -33.94 -16.31 -0.29
N ILE A 388 -35.09 -15.74 -0.64
CA ILE A 388 -36.40 -16.23 -0.22
C ILE A 388 -37.28 -16.49 -1.44
N SER A 389 -38.20 -17.45 -1.30
CA SER A 389 -39.18 -17.75 -2.35
C SER A 389 -40.52 -17.10 -2.02
N LEU A 390 -41.03 -16.28 -2.93
CA LEU A 390 -42.32 -15.62 -2.83
C LEU A 390 -43.11 -15.81 -4.13
N PRO A 391 -44.45 -15.84 -4.09
CA PRO A 391 -45.27 -15.84 -5.29
C PRO A 391 -44.92 -14.62 -6.17
N LEU A 392 -44.75 -14.83 -7.48
CA LEU A 392 -44.35 -13.75 -8.40
C LEU A 392 -45.50 -12.84 -8.84
N ALA A 393 -46.75 -13.23 -8.55
CA ALA A 393 -47.94 -12.49 -8.94
C ALA A 393 -47.92 -10.99 -8.51
N PRO A 394 -47.48 -10.63 -7.28
CA PRO A 394 -47.41 -9.24 -6.84
C PRO A 394 -46.41 -8.37 -7.62
N PHE A 395 -45.43 -8.99 -8.30
CA PHE A 395 -44.34 -8.27 -8.99
C PHE A 395 -44.54 -8.16 -10.51
N LYS A 396 -45.61 -8.74 -11.05
CA LYS A 396 -45.87 -8.76 -12.51
C LYS A 396 -45.95 -7.35 -13.09
N GLY A 397 -46.60 -6.41 -12.40
CA GLY A 397 -46.81 -5.03 -12.85
C GLY A 397 -45.63 -4.08 -12.69
N LEU A 398 -44.52 -4.50 -12.05
CA LEU A 398 -43.35 -3.65 -11.85
C LEU A 398 -42.57 -3.42 -13.16
N GLU A 399 -41.90 -2.28 -13.29
CA GLU A 399 -40.91 -2.06 -14.34
C GLU A 399 -39.58 -2.77 -14.01
N ASN A 400 -38.59 -2.66 -14.90
CA ASN A 400 -37.24 -3.13 -14.56
C ASN A 400 -36.62 -2.20 -13.53
N GLY A 401 -36.02 -2.76 -12.48
CA GLY A 401 -35.45 -1.99 -11.39
C GLY A 401 -35.34 -2.78 -10.08
N VAL A 402 -35.03 -2.04 -9.02
CA VAL A 402 -34.92 -2.54 -7.64
C VAL A 402 -36.05 -1.97 -6.80
N TYR A 403 -36.75 -2.85 -6.07
CA TYR A 403 -37.91 -2.50 -5.27
C TYR A 403 -37.78 -3.07 -3.85
N PHE A 404 -38.35 -2.37 -2.88
CA PHE A 404 -38.22 -2.70 -1.46
C PHE A 404 -39.58 -2.95 -0.83
N TYR A 405 -39.64 -3.91 0.09
CA TYR A 405 -40.87 -4.34 0.77
C TYR A 405 -40.59 -4.65 2.24
N THR A 406 -41.63 -4.61 3.06
CA THR A 406 -41.68 -5.31 4.35
C THR A 406 -42.61 -6.50 4.26
N MET A 407 -42.40 -7.47 5.15
CA MET A 407 -43.26 -8.64 5.26
C MET A 407 -43.75 -8.78 6.69
N ASN A 408 -45.06 -8.92 6.85
CA ASN A 408 -45.66 -9.18 8.15
C ASN A 408 -45.67 -10.70 8.47
N ASP A 409 -46.09 -11.05 9.69
CA ASP A 409 -46.16 -12.44 10.16
C ASP A 409 -47.08 -13.34 9.32
N LYS A 410 -48.00 -12.75 8.55
CA LYS A 410 -48.91 -13.44 7.62
C LYS A 410 -48.30 -13.58 6.22
N LYS A 411 -47.01 -13.28 6.04
CA LYS A 411 -46.28 -13.28 4.76
C LYS A 411 -46.87 -12.35 3.69
N GLN A 412 -47.57 -11.29 4.12
CA GLN A 412 -48.08 -10.27 3.20
C GLN A 412 -47.02 -9.19 3.01
N LEU A 413 -46.82 -8.80 1.75
CA LEU A 413 -45.86 -7.78 1.35
C LEU A 413 -46.49 -6.39 1.36
N THR A 414 -45.81 -5.44 1.98
CA THR A 414 -46.14 -4.02 1.91
C THR A 414 -45.00 -3.30 1.18
N PRO A 415 -45.25 -2.60 0.05
CA PRO A 415 -44.21 -1.87 -0.66
C PRO A 415 -43.69 -0.71 0.18
N LEU A 416 -42.38 -0.48 0.11
CA LEU A 416 -41.71 0.70 0.66
C LEU A 416 -41.51 1.72 -0.46
N ALA A 417 -41.54 3.00 -0.11
CA ALA A 417 -41.47 4.08 -1.10
C ALA A 417 -40.08 4.20 -1.75
N ASN A 418 -39.02 3.91 -0.99
CA ASN A 418 -37.63 4.08 -1.41
C ASN A 418 -36.65 3.29 -0.54
N VAL A 419 -35.37 3.38 -0.89
CA VAL A 419 -34.27 2.69 -0.18
C VAL A 419 -34.05 3.27 1.21
N GLU A 420 -34.29 4.57 1.43
CA GLU A 420 -34.18 5.23 2.75
C GLU A 420 -35.11 4.57 3.77
N GLN A 421 -36.37 4.31 3.40
CA GLN A 421 -37.30 3.59 4.25
C GLN A 421 -36.82 2.17 4.54
N ALA A 422 -36.33 1.46 3.52
CA ALA A 422 -35.87 0.08 3.64
C ALA A 422 -34.72 -0.07 4.64
N VAL A 423 -33.66 0.73 4.49
CA VAL A 423 -32.46 0.60 5.34
C VAL A 423 -32.67 1.09 6.77
N SER A 424 -33.74 1.87 7.04
CA SER A 424 -34.08 2.28 8.40
C SER A 424 -34.67 1.14 9.25
N LEU A 425 -35.27 0.13 8.61
CA LEU A 425 -35.94 -0.99 9.27
C LEU A 425 -34.94 -2.06 9.74
N PRO A 426 -35.25 -2.87 10.77
CA PRO A 426 -34.38 -3.98 11.17
C PRO A 426 -34.32 -5.10 10.10
N ALA A 427 -35.36 -5.22 9.28
CA ALA A 427 -35.38 -6.14 8.14
C ALA A 427 -36.25 -5.61 7.01
N TYR A 428 -35.89 -5.93 5.76
CA TYR A 428 -36.67 -5.63 4.56
C TYR A 428 -36.43 -6.68 3.47
N ILE A 429 -37.25 -6.65 2.42
CA ILE A 429 -37.13 -7.51 1.24
C ILE A 429 -36.74 -6.65 0.04
N ARG A 430 -35.69 -7.06 -0.67
CA ARG A 430 -35.23 -6.47 -1.93
C ARG A 430 -35.66 -7.37 -3.08
N VAL A 431 -36.31 -6.78 -4.09
CA VAL A 431 -36.72 -7.46 -5.32
C VAL A 431 -36.04 -6.79 -6.50
N GLU A 432 -35.39 -7.58 -7.35
CA GLU A 432 -34.74 -7.08 -8.57
C GLU A 432 -35.41 -7.66 -9.80
N LYS A 433 -35.77 -6.77 -10.74
CA LYS A 433 -36.43 -7.13 -11.99
C LYS A 433 -35.60 -6.62 -13.18
N VAL A 434 -35.24 -7.53 -14.07
CA VAL A 434 -34.42 -7.24 -15.26
C VAL A 434 -35.08 -7.91 -16.47
N MET A 435 -35.22 -7.15 -17.57
CA MET A 435 -35.84 -7.62 -18.82
C MET A 435 -37.21 -8.30 -18.59
N GLY A 436 -38.05 -7.73 -17.71
CA GLY A 436 -39.40 -8.21 -17.41
C GLY A 436 -39.45 -9.41 -16.45
N LYS A 437 -38.31 -9.95 -16.00
CA LYS A 437 -38.24 -11.11 -15.10
C LYS A 437 -37.71 -10.71 -13.73
N VAL A 438 -38.34 -11.23 -12.67
CA VAL A 438 -37.77 -11.14 -11.33
C VAL A 438 -36.55 -12.05 -11.28
N VAL A 439 -35.37 -11.47 -11.10
CA VAL A 439 -34.09 -12.19 -11.08
C VAL A 439 -33.57 -12.42 -9.67
N SER A 440 -34.09 -11.69 -8.68
CA SER A 440 -33.70 -11.84 -7.27
C SER A 440 -34.80 -11.39 -6.32
N ILE A 441 -34.96 -12.14 -5.22
CA ILE A 441 -35.76 -11.77 -4.04
C ILE A 441 -34.94 -12.12 -2.81
N LEU A 442 -34.52 -11.10 -2.06
CA LEU A 442 -33.64 -11.25 -0.90
C LEU A 442 -34.31 -10.68 0.33
N GLN A 443 -34.30 -11.42 1.42
CA GLN A 443 -34.53 -10.87 2.75
C GLN A 443 -33.20 -10.34 3.29
N LYS A 444 -33.19 -9.07 3.71
CA LYS A 444 -32.05 -8.42 4.34
C LYS A 444 -32.42 -8.15 5.79
N THR A 445 -31.65 -8.72 6.70
CA THR A 445 -31.80 -8.55 8.16
C THR A 445 -30.55 -7.90 8.70
N ARG A 446 -30.69 -6.79 9.43
CA ARG A 446 -29.55 -6.12 10.06
C ARG A 446 -29.03 -7.01 11.19
N VAL A 447 -27.72 -7.21 11.22
CA VAL A 447 -27.04 -8.03 12.24
C VAL A 447 -26.08 -7.20 13.09
N GLN A 448 -25.79 -5.98 12.64
CA GLN A 448 -24.89 -5.05 13.31
C GLN A 448 -25.22 -3.61 12.92
N TRP A 449 -25.16 -2.71 13.89
CA TRP A 449 -25.24 -1.27 13.70
C TRP A 449 -24.31 -0.57 14.68
N LEU A 450 -23.28 0.10 14.14
CA LEU A 450 -22.26 0.81 14.89
C LEU A 450 -22.20 2.28 14.49
N THR A 451 -21.80 3.12 15.43
CA THR A 451 -21.38 4.49 15.14
C THR A 451 -20.02 4.76 15.76
N ASN A 452 -19.13 5.39 15.01
CA ASN A 452 -17.83 5.86 15.46
C ASN A 452 -17.74 7.37 15.22
N GLU A 453 -17.52 8.12 16.29
CA GLU A 453 -17.33 9.58 16.27
C GLU A 453 -15.88 9.90 16.62
N PHE A 454 -15.29 10.89 15.96
CA PHE A 454 -13.89 11.29 16.13
C PHE A 454 -13.75 12.78 16.39
N ASP A 455 -12.92 13.11 17.38
CA ASP A 455 -12.45 14.46 17.62
C ASP A 455 -10.99 14.58 17.20
N TYR A 456 -10.67 15.67 16.50
CA TYR A 456 -9.34 15.95 16.01
C TYR A 456 -8.78 17.24 16.61
N LYS A 457 -7.47 17.24 16.86
CA LYS A 457 -6.70 18.47 17.03
C LYS A 457 -5.80 18.62 15.81
N LYS A 458 -6.08 19.62 14.99
CA LYS A 458 -5.57 19.71 13.60
C LYS A 458 -5.98 18.45 12.82
N SER A 459 -5.02 17.63 12.41
CA SER A 459 -5.23 16.39 11.67
C SER A 459 -5.10 15.12 12.52
N ALA A 460 -4.70 15.26 13.79
CA ALA A 460 -4.43 14.12 14.67
C ALA A 460 -5.67 13.82 15.52
N PRO A 461 -6.12 12.55 15.60
CA PRO A 461 -7.21 12.17 16.48
C PRO A 461 -6.80 12.38 17.93
N ILE A 462 -7.69 12.94 18.73
CA ILE A 462 -7.50 13.10 20.17
C ILE A 462 -8.47 12.24 20.98
N ARG A 463 -9.66 11.99 20.44
CA ARG A 463 -10.68 11.14 21.05
C ARG A 463 -11.49 10.41 19.99
N SER A 464 -12.05 9.28 20.37
CA SER A 464 -13.13 8.64 19.62
C SER A 464 -14.18 8.07 20.55
N LYS A 465 -15.40 7.94 20.03
CA LYS A 465 -16.52 7.27 20.69
C LYS A 465 -17.13 6.25 19.74
N LEU A 466 -16.99 4.96 20.08
CA LEU A 466 -17.69 3.86 19.42
C LEU A 466 -18.97 3.57 20.20
N THR A 467 -20.10 3.47 19.53
CA THR A 467 -21.37 3.04 20.12
C THR A 467 -21.92 1.86 19.34
N VAL A 468 -22.16 0.74 20.03
CA VAL A 468 -22.90 -0.40 19.51
C VAL A 468 -24.39 -0.12 19.71
N ILE A 469 -25.10 0.10 18.61
CA ILE A 469 -26.55 0.36 18.62
C ILE A 469 -27.31 -0.97 18.53
N GLU A 470 -26.81 -1.89 17.71
CA GLU A 470 -27.40 -3.21 17.49
C GLU A 470 -26.28 -4.20 17.19
N SER A 471 -26.32 -5.37 17.83
CA SER A 471 -25.45 -6.51 17.53
C SER A 471 -26.13 -7.78 18.02
N HIS A 472 -25.93 -8.87 17.29
CA HIS A 472 -26.41 -10.20 17.69
C HIS A 472 -25.50 -10.86 18.74
N LEU A 473 -24.24 -10.38 18.89
CA LEU A 473 -23.28 -10.94 19.83
C LEU A 473 -23.17 -10.15 21.13
N VAL A 474 -23.36 -8.83 21.07
CA VAL A 474 -22.95 -7.94 22.16
C VAL A 474 -24.06 -6.96 22.49
N PRO A 475 -24.38 -6.75 23.78
CA PRO A 475 -25.34 -5.73 24.17
C PRO A 475 -24.87 -4.32 23.77
N ASN A 476 -25.80 -3.37 23.84
CA ASN A 476 -25.47 -1.96 23.62
C ASN A 476 -24.37 -1.52 24.59
N LEU A 477 -23.32 -0.93 24.02
CA LEU A 477 -22.15 -0.47 24.75
C LEU A 477 -21.57 0.77 24.08
N VAL A 478 -20.86 1.55 24.89
CA VAL A 478 -20.13 2.74 24.46
C VAL A 478 -18.67 2.60 24.85
N ILE A 479 -17.77 2.79 23.90
CA ILE A 479 -16.32 2.80 24.12
C ILE A 479 -15.80 4.20 23.83
N GLU A 480 -15.35 4.88 24.87
CA GLU A 480 -14.73 6.20 24.79
C GLU A 480 -13.21 6.02 24.87
N THR A 481 -12.48 6.55 23.88
CA THR A 481 -11.03 6.42 23.79
C THR A 481 -10.40 7.81 23.73
N GLU A 482 -9.34 8.02 24.50
CA GLU A 482 -8.44 9.17 24.38
C GLU A 482 -7.10 8.67 23.84
N PHE A 483 -6.58 9.33 22.81
CA PHE A 483 -5.37 8.91 22.11
C PHE A 483 -4.14 9.69 22.55
N GLU A 484 -2.98 9.06 22.38
CA GLU A 484 -1.70 9.74 22.49
C GLU A 484 -1.57 10.78 21.37
N LYS A 485 -1.03 11.95 21.72
CA LYS A 485 -0.90 13.06 20.76
C LYS A 485 -0.08 12.62 19.55
N GLY A 486 -0.70 12.65 18.37
CA GLY A 486 -0.04 12.28 17.12
C GLY A 486 0.17 10.77 16.97
N SER A 487 -0.70 9.96 17.58
CA SER A 487 -0.72 8.50 17.50
C SER A 487 -2.16 7.97 17.61
N TYR A 488 -2.41 6.73 17.18
CA TYR A 488 -3.65 6.00 17.48
C TYR A 488 -3.50 5.10 18.72
N LEU A 489 -2.40 5.22 19.46
CA LEU A 489 -2.19 4.51 20.72
C LEU A 489 -3.18 5.05 21.77
N PRO A 490 -4.07 4.22 22.33
CA PRO A 490 -4.96 4.63 23.39
C PRO A 490 -4.16 4.99 24.66
N LEU A 491 -4.35 6.20 25.18
CA LEU A 491 -3.88 6.58 26.52
C LEU A 491 -4.88 6.17 27.60
N LYS A 492 -6.16 6.27 27.26
CA LYS A 492 -7.27 5.95 28.14
C LYS A 492 -8.41 5.38 27.33
N GLN A 493 -9.05 4.34 27.85
CA GLN A 493 -10.28 3.81 27.27
C GLN A 493 -11.28 3.49 28.37
N VAL A 494 -12.55 3.79 28.15
CA VAL A 494 -13.65 3.54 29.08
C VAL A 494 -14.75 2.82 28.31
N VAL A 495 -15.19 1.67 28.83
CA VAL A 495 -16.32 0.92 28.29
C VAL A 495 -17.50 1.08 29.23
N LYS A 496 -18.65 1.47 28.68
CA LYS A 496 -19.92 1.63 29.41
C LYS A 496 -20.98 0.69 28.83
N ASN A 497 -21.81 0.13 29.71
CA ASN A 497 -22.97 -0.66 29.29
C ASN A 497 -24.13 0.22 28.79
N ALA A 498 -25.26 -0.41 28.45
CA ALA A 498 -26.45 0.25 27.93
C ALA A 498 -27.04 1.33 28.86
N GLN A 499 -26.81 1.22 30.17
CA GLN A 499 -27.26 2.18 31.18
C GLN A 499 -26.25 3.32 31.40
N GLY A 500 -25.12 3.31 30.68
CA GLY A 500 -24.04 4.29 30.84
C GLY A 500 -23.12 4.02 32.03
N ILE A 501 -23.23 2.86 32.66
CA ILE A 501 -22.39 2.45 33.80
C ILE A 501 -21.05 1.96 33.28
N THR A 502 -19.95 2.46 33.84
CA THR A 502 -18.59 2.00 33.51
C THR A 502 -18.42 0.54 33.95
N ILE A 503 -18.12 -0.32 32.98
CA ILE A 503 -17.86 -1.76 33.20
C ILE A 503 -16.38 -2.12 33.04
N ARG A 504 -15.60 -1.24 32.39
CA ARG A 504 -14.16 -1.47 32.17
C ARG A 504 -13.41 -0.17 31.91
N THR A 505 -12.17 -0.08 32.40
CA THR A 505 -11.25 1.02 32.07
C THR A 505 -9.87 0.48 31.69
N PHE A 506 -9.16 1.25 30.86
CA PHE A 506 -7.74 1.09 30.55
C PHE A 506 -7.08 2.47 30.67
N ILE A 507 -5.92 2.53 31.30
CA ILE A 507 -5.10 3.75 31.44
C ILE A 507 -3.64 3.38 31.25
N MET A 508 -3.00 3.95 30.24
CA MET A 508 -1.56 3.84 30.04
C MET A 508 -0.82 4.67 31.10
N THR A 509 0.24 4.11 31.69
CA THR A 509 1.01 4.79 32.73
C THR A 509 2.35 5.30 32.23
N LYS A 510 2.90 6.29 32.93
CA LYS A 510 4.26 6.81 32.70
C LYS A 510 5.28 6.28 33.72
N LYS A 511 4.88 5.31 34.55
CA LYS A 511 5.75 4.77 35.59
C LYS A 511 6.75 3.81 34.96
N ARG A 512 7.95 3.78 35.52
CA ARG A 512 8.99 2.81 35.13
C ARG A 512 8.44 1.39 35.38
N ASP A 513 8.61 0.51 34.40
CA ASP A 513 8.24 -0.91 34.42
C ASP A 513 6.73 -1.21 34.46
N LEU A 514 5.83 -0.23 34.60
CA LEU A 514 4.37 -0.40 34.54
C LEU A 514 3.80 0.26 33.27
N ILE A 515 3.37 -0.56 32.33
CA ILE A 515 2.82 -0.14 31.04
C ILE A 515 1.42 0.45 31.20
N ALA A 516 0.52 -0.27 31.86
CA ALA A 516 -0.90 0.12 31.94
C ALA A 516 -1.60 -0.41 33.19
N ILE A 517 -2.73 0.20 33.51
CA ILE A 517 -3.68 -0.24 34.54
C ILE A 517 -5.03 -0.47 33.87
N LEU A 518 -5.67 -1.59 34.19
CA LEU A 518 -7.04 -1.91 33.79
C LEU A 518 -7.91 -2.17 35.02
N GLU A 519 -9.16 -1.74 34.97
CA GLU A 519 -10.12 -2.01 36.05
C GLU A 519 -11.38 -2.64 35.45
N ARG A 520 -11.87 -3.71 36.10
CA ARG A 520 -13.14 -4.37 35.76
C ARG A 520 -14.19 -3.98 36.78
N PHE A 521 -15.42 -3.78 36.31
CA PHE A 521 -16.58 -3.56 37.15
C PHE A 521 -17.70 -4.50 36.73
N ASN A 522 -18.62 -4.80 37.64
CA ASN A 522 -19.86 -5.49 37.31
C ASN A 522 -20.88 -4.50 36.68
N ASP A 523 -22.05 -5.01 36.29
CA ASP A 523 -23.09 -4.21 35.63
C ASP A 523 -23.69 -3.10 36.51
N GLN A 524 -23.44 -3.13 37.82
CA GLN A 524 -23.83 -2.09 38.78
C GLN A 524 -22.70 -1.06 39.03
N GLY A 525 -21.54 -1.23 38.40
CA GLY A 525 -20.39 -0.32 38.53
C GLY A 525 -19.53 -0.57 39.77
N ILE A 526 -19.67 -1.72 40.43
CA ILE A 526 -18.80 -2.14 41.54
C ILE A 526 -17.54 -2.76 40.96
N LYS A 527 -16.37 -2.26 41.39
CA LYS A 527 -15.06 -2.74 40.92
C LYS A 527 -14.83 -4.17 41.38
N THR A 528 -14.59 -5.08 40.43
CA THR A 528 -14.33 -6.50 40.68
C THR A 528 -12.87 -6.86 40.48
N ASN A 529 -12.13 -6.11 39.67
CA ASN A 529 -10.72 -6.39 39.41
C ASN A 529 -9.87 -5.13 39.30
N HIS A 530 -8.60 -5.27 39.67
CA HIS A 530 -7.53 -4.32 39.39
C HIS A 530 -6.36 -5.05 38.73
N ILE A 531 -6.01 -4.64 37.51
CA ILE A 531 -5.01 -5.32 36.69
C ILE A 531 -3.88 -4.34 36.40
N GLU A 532 -2.65 -4.76 36.67
CA GLU A 532 -1.43 -4.02 36.38
C GLU A 532 -0.64 -4.78 35.30
N LEU A 533 -0.27 -4.10 34.22
CA LEU A 533 0.54 -4.65 33.11
C LEU A 533 1.95 -4.08 33.20
N PHE A 534 2.97 -4.94 33.29
CA PHE A 534 4.37 -4.57 33.46
C PHE A 534 5.22 -4.90 32.23
N GLU A 535 6.29 -4.14 32.03
CA GLU A 535 7.31 -4.41 31.00
C GLU A 535 8.27 -5.48 31.51
N ASP A 536 8.32 -6.61 30.82
CA ASP A 536 9.25 -7.71 31.05
C ASP A 536 9.90 -8.00 29.70
N GLY A 537 11.23 -8.01 29.65
CA GLY A 537 12.04 -8.22 28.45
C GLY A 537 11.82 -9.55 27.69
N GLN A 538 10.85 -10.37 28.09
CA GLN A 538 10.37 -11.59 27.44
C GLN A 538 8.86 -11.60 27.11
N GLY A 539 8.14 -10.49 27.22
CA GLY A 539 6.74 -10.41 26.75
C GLY A 539 5.71 -9.81 27.71
N GLY A 540 6.16 -9.16 28.80
CA GLY A 540 5.29 -8.50 29.78
C GLY A 540 4.77 -9.43 30.88
N TYR A 541 4.76 -8.94 32.12
CA TYR A 541 4.18 -9.61 33.28
C TYR A 541 2.88 -8.91 33.66
N LEU A 542 1.85 -9.65 34.10
CA LEU A 542 0.59 -9.07 34.53
C LEU A 542 0.24 -9.49 35.95
N LYS A 543 -0.45 -8.60 36.67
CA LYS A 543 -0.98 -8.86 38.01
C LYS A 543 -2.44 -8.48 38.07
N ASN A 544 -3.32 -9.45 38.22
CA ASN A 544 -4.77 -9.28 38.29
C ASN A 544 -5.28 -9.57 39.71
N GLN A 545 -5.76 -8.54 40.41
CA GLN A 545 -6.32 -8.64 41.75
C GLN A 545 -7.84 -8.70 41.67
N HIS A 546 -8.43 -9.80 42.15
CA HIS A 546 -9.87 -9.97 42.29
C HIS A 546 -10.34 -9.38 43.62
N LEU A 547 -11.40 -8.57 43.59
CA LEU A 547 -11.87 -7.77 44.71
C LEU A 547 -13.27 -8.21 45.16
N ASP A 548 -13.54 -8.10 46.47
CA ASP A 548 -14.89 -8.19 47.01
C ASP A 548 -15.67 -6.87 46.81
N SER A 549 -16.94 -6.85 47.22
CA SER A 549 -17.80 -5.65 47.10
C SER A 549 -17.32 -4.45 47.92
N ASN A 550 -16.42 -4.65 48.87
CA ASN A 550 -15.82 -3.62 49.72
C ASN A 550 -14.43 -3.18 49.21
N GLY A 551 -13.93 -3.80 48.14
CA GLY A 551 -12.61 -3.54 47.55
C GLY A 551 -11.45 -4.31 48.19
N ASN A 552 -11.71 -5.30 49.05
CA ASN A 552 -10.66 -6.15 49.61
C ASN A 552 -10.21 -7.19 48.58
N ILE A 553 -8.91 -7.51 48.57
CA ILE A 553 -8.35 -8.50 47.66
C ILE A 553 -8.75 -9.91 48.12
N LEU A 554 -9.48 -10.62 47.27
CA LEU A 554 -9.83 -12.02 47.44
C LEU A 554 -8.70 -12.95 46.95
N LEU A 555 -8.08 -12.58 45.84
CA LEU A 555 -7.23 -13.45 45.02
C LEU A 555 -6.35 -12.60 44.10
N THR A 556 -5.13 -13.04 43.80
CA THR A 556 -4.27 -12.44 42.77
C THR A 556 -3.83 -13.51 41.78
N THR A 557 -3.95 -13.23 40.49
CA THR A 557 -3.56 -14.10 39.37
C THR A 557 -2.68 -13.36 38.38
N ASP A 558 -2.11 -14.12 37.44
CA ASP A 558 -1.35 -13.68 36.28
C ASP A 558 -2.11 -13.95 34.96
N GLU A 559 -3.44 -14.07 35.01
CA GLU A 559 -4.30 -14.25 33.84
C GLU A 559 -5.15 -12.98 33.55
N PHE A 560 -5.24 -12.58 32.28
CA PHE A 560 -6.07 -11.45 31.82
C PHE A 560 -7.57 -11.79 31.84
N GLU A 561 -7.91 -12.94 31.29
CA GLU A 561 -9.27 -13.43 31.11
C GLU A 561 -9.72 -14.21 32.34
N ASP A 562 -10.94 -13.96 32.78
CA ASP A 562 -11.58 -14.88 33.71
C ASP A 562 -12.11 -16.06 32.89
N LYS A 563 -11.40 -17.20 32.90
CA LYS A 563 -11.81 -18.40 32.15
C LYS A 563 -13.22 -18.88 32.48
N ASN A 564 -13.74 -18.54 33.66
CA ASN A 564 -15.10 -18.93 34.07
C ASN A 564 -16.15 -17.89 33.67
N ASN A 565 -15.75 -16.66 33.35
CA ASN A 565 -16.63 -15.58 32.92
C ASN A 565 -15.90 -14.61 31.96
N PRO A 566 -15.53 -15.11 30.76
CA PRO A 566 -14.78 -14.33 29.78
C PRO A 566 -15.63 -13.16 29.30
N GLN A 567 -15.02 -12.00 29.16
CA GLN A 567 -15.68 -10.80 28.65
C GLN A 567 -15.00 -10.35 27.36
N LEU A 568 -15.81 -9.88 26.41
CA LEU A 568 -15.32 -9.37 25.12
C LEU A 568 -14.33 -8.20 25.27
N TYR A 569 -14.35 -7.51 26.41
CA TYR A 569 -13.49 -6.39 26.75
C TYR A 569 -12.31 -6.76 27.67
N ASP A 570 -11.99 -8.04 27.82
CA ASP A 570 -10.81 -8.48 28.57
C ASP A 570 -9.51 -8.10 27.84
N ASN A 571 -9.52 -8.14 26.50
CA ASN A 571 -8.39 -7.82 25.61
C ASN A 571 -8.20 -6.32 25.29
N LEU A 572 -8.66 -5.42 26.16
CA LEU A 572 -8.40 -3.99 26.02
C LEU A 572 -6.88 -3.66 26.07
N PRO A 573 -6.44 -2.58 25.41
CA PRO A 573 -7.26 -1.59 24.72
C PRO A 573 -7.60 -1.99 23.27
N PHE A 574 -8.71 -1.47 22.75
CA PHE A 574 -9.13 -1.65 21.36
C PHE A 574 -8.87 -0.41 20.52
N ASN A 575 -8.48 -0.59 19.26
CA ASN A 575 -8.79 0.39 18.24
C ASN A 575 -10.21 0.11 17.68
N PRO A 576 -10.88 1.10 17.05
CA PRO A 576 -12.24 0.93 16.51
C PRO A 576 -12.40 -0.28 15.57
N ASP A 577 -11.41 -0.54 14.71
CA ASP A 577 -11.46 -1.68 13.78
C ASP A 577 -11.28 -3.03 14.48
N GLY A 578 -10.33 -3.13 15.42
CA GLY A 578 -10.09 -4.37 16.16
C GLY A 578 -11.33 -4.78 16.94
N PHE A 579 -12.07 -3.80 17.47
CA PHE A 579 -13.36 -4.07 18.09
C PHE A 579 -14.41 -4.56 17.08
N GLU A 580 -14.49 -3.97 15.90
CA GLU A 580 -15.42 -4.41 14.85
C GLU A 580 -15.16 -5.86 14.41
N THR A 581 -13.89 -6.27 14.31
CA THR A 581 -13.51 -7.65 14.03
C THR A 581 -14.00 -8.62 15.11
N ILE A 582 -13.84 -8.26 16.40
CA ILE A 582 -14.35 -9.06 17.54
C ILE A 582 -15.87 -9.28 17.44
N LEU A 583 -16.61 -8.27 16.99
CA LEU A 583 -18.07 -8.35 16.80
C LEU A 583 -18.51 -9.27 15.66
N PHE A 584 -17.60 -9.91 14.93
CA PHE A 584 -17.95 -10.73 13.77
C PHE A 584 -17.20 -12.07 13.68
N GLU A 585 -15.97 -12.19 14.21
CA GLU A 585 -15.18 -13.44 14.17
C GLU A 585 -15.79 -14.62 14.96
N HIS A 586 -16.92 -14.43 15.64
CA HIS A 586 -17.63 -15.49 16.38
C HIS A 586 -18.83 -16.08 15.62
N VAL A 587 -18.91 -15.88 14.29
CA VAL A 587 -19.97 -16.43 13.44
C VAL A 587 -19.39 -17.44 12.45
N ASP A 588 -19.12 -18.65 12.95
CA ASP A 588 -19.01 -19.85 12.11
C ASP A 588 -20.35 -20.60 12.05
#